data_AF-A0A963MFN7-F1
#
_entry.id   AF-A0A963MFN7-F1
#
_cell.length_a   1.000
_cell.length_b   1.000
_cell.length_c   1.000
_cell.angle_alpha   90.00
_cell.angle_beta   90.00
_cell.angle_gamma   90.00
#
_symmetry.space_group_name_H-M   'P 1'
#
loop_
_entity.id
_entity.type
_entity.pdbx_description
1 polymer ?
#
loop_
_entity_poly.entity_id
_entity_poly.type
_entity_poly.pdbx_seq_one_letter_code
_entity_poly.pdbx_strand_id
1 'polypeptide(L)'
;MAFIAAHSEIHHALGQAERSVAATGQALLQGLPEQVQVAARELHDSAHALALALRGVDGGAGLAQAVRDRLVGVARDIAMQREALLRRSAMVERSLQSLVPQQGQASTYTGALGRYGGPAAAAGAFRRF
;
A
#
# COMPACT_ATOMS: atom_id res chain seq x y z
N MET A 1 -14.73 -38.95 -12.96
CA MET A 1 -13.45 -38.33 -13.38
C MET A 1 -13.34 -36.84 -13.04
N ALA A 2 -14.43 -36.07 -12.85
CA ALA A 2 -14.37 -34.64 -12.53
C ALA A 2 -13.65 -34.28 -11.21
N PHE A 3 -13.70 -35.15 -10.19
CA PHE A 3 -13.09 -34.91 -8.88
C PHE A 3 -11.55 -34.81 -8.92
N ILE A 4 -10.88 -35.59 -9.79
CA ILE A 4 -9.42 -35.59 -9.91
C ILE A 4 -8.94 -34.32 -10.62
N ALA A 5 -9.69 -33.85 -11.64
CA ALA A 5 -9.40 -32.62 -12.36
C ALA A 5 -9.49 -31.40 -11.42
N ALA A 6 -10.60 -31.27 -10.68
CA ALA A 6 -10.78 -30.19 -9.69
C ALA A 6 -9.69 -30.20 -8.61
N HIS A 7 -9.26 -31.40 -8.14
CA HIS A 7 -8.17 -31.51 -7.18
C HIS A 7 -6.84 -31.01 -7.75
N SER A 8 -6.52 -31.37 -9.00
CA SER A 8 -5.28 -30.92 -9.67
C SER A 8 -5.26 -29.41 -9.94
N GLU A 9 -6.40 -28.83 -10.29
CA GLU A 9 -6.56 -27.39 -10.50
C GLU A 9 -6.31 -26.60 -9.21
N ILE A 10 -6.81 -27.09 -8.07
CA ILE A 10 -6.58 -26.46 -6.76
C ILE A 10 -5.10 -26.51 -6.38
N HIS A 11 -4.42 -27.66 -6.56
CA HIS A 11 -2.98 -27.75 -6.27
C HIS A 11 -2.16 -26.82 -7.18
N HIS A 12 -2.54 -26.71 -8.45
CA HIS A 12 -1.87 -25.80 -9.38
C HIS A 12 -2.07 -24.34 -8.98
N ALA A 13 -3.31 -23.92 -8.71
CA ALA A 13 -3.65 -22.57 -8.28
C ALA A 13 -2.98 -22.22 -6.94
N LEU A 14 -2.94 -23.16 -6.01
CA LEU A 14 -2.26 -23.00 -4.71
C LEU A 14 -0.75 -22.84 -4.88
N GLY A 15 -0.10 -23.68 -5.71
CA GLY A 15 1.31 -23.54 -6.00
C GLY A 15 1.65 -22.23 -6.72
N GLN A 16 0.72 -21.71 -7.54
CA GLN A 16 0.87 -20.40 -8.17
C GLN A 16 0.74 -19.26 -7.16
N ALA A 17 -0.19 -19.35 -6.22
CA ALA A 17 -0.31 -18.39 -5.10
C ALA A 17 0.93 -18.39 -4.20
N GLU A 18 1.48 -19.56 -3.85
CA GLU A 18 2.71 -19.68 -3.06
C GLU A 18 3.91 -19.00 -3.76
N ARG A 19 4.04 -19.19 -5.08
CA ARG A 19 5.11 -18.53 -5.86
C ARG A 19 4.94 -17.02 -5.93
N SER A 20 3.74 -16.52 -6.14
CA SER A 20 3.50 -15.07 -6.20
C SER A 20 3.65 -14.39 -4.84
N VAL A 21 3.30 -15.07 -3.74
CA VAL A 21 3.64 -14.64 -2.38
C VAL A 21 5.16 -14.55 -2.23
N ALA A 22 5.92 -15.60 -2.57
CA ALA A 22 7.38 -15.57 -2.47
C ALA A 22 8.02 -14.45 -3.32
N ALA A 23 7.53 -14.26 -4.54
CA ALA A 23 7.99 -13.20 -5.44
C ALA A 23 7.70 -11.80 -4.87
N THR A 24 6.52 -11.59 -4.29
CA THR A 24 6.16 -10.32 -3.61
C THR A 24 7.08 -10.06 -2.42
N GLY A 25 7.40 -11.09 -1.62
CA GLY A 25 8.36 -10.99 -0.54
C GLY A 25 9.76 -10.56 -1.01
N GLN A 26 10.24 -11.15 -2.10
CA GLN A 26 11.53 -10.76 -2.71
C GLN A 26 11.52 -9.33 -3.26
N ALA A 27 10.46 -8.94 -3.97
CA ALA A 27 10.31 -7.58 -4.49
C ALA A 27 10.31 -6.53 -3.35
N LEU A 28 9.66 -6.85 -2.22
CA LEU A 28 9.66 -6.00 -1.03
C LEU A 28 11.06 -5.81 -0.44
N LEU A 29 11.87 -6.87 -0.40
CA LEU A 29 13.26 -6.82 0.06
C LEU A 29 14.16 -6.02 -0.89
N GLN A 30 13.96 -6.17 -2.20
CA GLN A 30 14.70 -5.41 -3.23
C GLN A 30 14.34 -3.92 -3.22
N GLY A 31 13.16 -3.57 -2.71
CA GLY A 31 12.76 -2.18 -2.49
C GLY A 31 12.45 -1.38 -3.76
N LEU A 32 12.24 -2.06 -4.88
CA LEU A 32 11.90 -1.46 -6.16
C LEU A 32 10.37 -1.34 -6.27
N PRO A 33 9.81 -0.11 -6.26
CA PRO A 33 8.36 0.09 -6.15
C PRO A 33 7.58 -0.49 -7.33
N GLU A 34 8.10 -0.37 -8.55
CA GLU A 34 7.50 -0.93 -9.76
C GLU A 34 7.38 -2.47 -9.68
N GLN A 35 8.43 -3.12 -9.17
CA GLN A 35 8.44 -4.59 -9.05
C GLN A 35 7.48 -5.07 -7.94
N VAL A 36 7.35 -4.30 -6.85
CA VAL A 36 6.37 -4.58 -5.81
C VAL A 36 4.95 -4.46 -6.36
N GLN A 37 4.68 -3.46 -7.20
CA GLN A 37 3.35 -3.27 -7.79
C GLN A 37 2.99 -4.40 -8.76
N VAL A 38 3.93 -4.83 -9.61
CA VAL A 38 3.74 -5.97 -10.52
C VAL A 38 3.50 -7.25 -9.72
N ALA A 39 4.37 -7.55 -8.75
CA ALA A 39 4.25 -8.76 -7.93
C ALA A 39 2.96 -8.78 -7.10
N ALA A 40 2.53 -7.63 -6.56
CA ALA A 40 1.26 -7.51 -5.84
C ALA A 40 0.05 -7.76 -6.74
N ARG A 41 0.11 -7.35 -8.01
CA ARG A 41 -0.96 -7.61 -8.97
C ARG A 41 -1.02 -9.09 -9.35
N GLU A 42 0.14 -9.70 -9.61
CA GLU A 42 0.23 -11.14 -9.86
C GLU A 42 -0.27 -11.96 -8.67
N LEU A 43 0.04 -11.54 -7.43
CA LEU A 43 -0.48 -12.15 -6.22
C LEU A 43 -2.01 -12.04 -6.13
N HIS A 44 -2.57 -10.87 -6.45
CA HIS A 44 -4.02 -10.67 -6.48
C HIS A 44 -4.70 -11.58 -7.50
N ASP A 45 -4.18 -11.64 -8.72
CA ASP A 45 -4.72 -12.47 -9.79
C ASP A 45 -4.63 -13.96 -9.44
N SER A 46 -3.51 -14.38 -8.83
CA SER A 46 -3.32 -15.76 -8.35
C SER A 46 -4.30 -16.12 -7.22
N ALA A 47 -4.49 -15.22 -6.26
CA ALA A 47 -5.42 -15.42 -5.16
C ALA A 47 -6.88 -15.46 -5.64
N HIS A 48 -7.22 -14.64 -6.64
CA HIS A 48 -8.54 -14.66 -7.26
C HIS A 48 -8.80 -15.98 -8.01
N ALA A 49 -7.83 -16.45 -8.80
CA ALA A 49 -7.91 -17.75 -9.46
C ALA A 49 -8.07 -18.90 -8.46
N LEU A 50 -7.34 -18.85 -7.34
CA LEU A 50 -7.48 -19.82 -6.25
C LEU A 50 -8.87 -19.77 -5.60
N ALA A 51 -9.43 -18.58 -5.37
CA ALA A 51 -10.77 -18.44 -4.83
C ALA A 51 -11.85 -19.00 -5.77
N LEU A 52 -11.68 -18.81 -7.09
CA LEU A 52 -12.57 -19.41 -8.10
C LEU A 52 -12.47 -20.93 -8.11
N ALA A 53 -11.25 -21.49 -8.06
CA ALA A 53 -11.02 -22.93 -8.00
C ALA A 53 -11.63 -23.57 -6.74
N LEU A 54 -11.54 -22.88 -5.59
CA LEU A 54 -12.13 -23.33 -4.33
C LEU A 54 -13.66 -23.25 -4.33
N ARG A 55 -14.25 -22.32 -5.09
CA ARG A 55 -15.72 -22.18 -5.21
C ARG A 55 -16.37 -23.35 -5.92
N GLY A 56 -15.62 -24.09 -6.73
CA GLY A 56 -16.07 -25.33 -7.38
C GLY A 56 -16.07 -26.56 -6.48
N VAL A 57 -15.58 -26.45 -5.24
CA VAL A 57 -15.59 -27.54 -4.25
C VAL A 57 -16.71 -27.30 -3.26
N ASP A 58 -17.84 -27.97 -3.48
CA ASP A 58 -18.97 -27.93 -2.54
C ASP A 58 -18.57 -28.55 -1.19
N GLY A 59 -18.54 -27.70 -0.17
CA GLY A 59 -18.28 -28.10 1.21
C GLY A 59 -16.83 -28.55 1.44
N GLY A 60 -16.06 -27.73 2.16
CA GLY A 60 -14.64 -27.99 2.49
C GLY A 60 -14.33 -29.33 3.20
N ALA A 61 -15.33 -30.16 3.47
CA ALA A 61 -15.19 -31.56 3.87
C ALA A 61 -14.49 -32.42 2.80
N GLY A 62 -14.58 -32.07 1.51
CA GLY A 62 -13.91 -32.79 0.42
C GLY A 62 -12.42 -32.44 0.23
N LEU A 63 -11.92 -31.41 0.93
CA LEU A 63 -10.52 -30.98 0.86
C LEU A 63 -9.65 -31.80 1.79
N ALA A 64 -8.55 -32.36 1.25
CA ALA A 64 -7.54 -33.04 2.05
C ALA A 64 -6.93 -32.06 3.08
N GLN A 65 -6.67 -32.55 4.30
CA GLN A 65 -6.13 -31.73 5.39
C GLN A 65 -4.86 -30.98 4.99
N ALA A 66 -3.95 -31.64 4.26
CA ALA A 66 -2.72 -31.03 3.77
C ALA A 66 -2.94 -29.79 2.88
N VAL A 67 -4.03 -29.74 2.10
CA VAL A 67 -4.36 -28.57 1.27
C VAL A 67 -4.91 -27.44 2.14
N ARG A 68 -5.71 -27.75 3.17
CA ARG A 68 -6.18 -26.76 4.15
C ARG A 68 -5.01 -26.12 4.90
N ASP A 69 -4.04 -26.92 5.34
CA ASP A 69 -2.87 -26.41 6.07
C ASP A 69 -2.03 -25.46 5.20
N ARG A 70 -1.85 -25.80 3.91
CA ARG A 70 -1.17 -24.91 2.96
C ARG A 70 -1.95 -23.62 2.70
N LEU A 71 -3.28 -23.68 2.55
CA LEU A 71 -4.12 -22.49 2.42
C LEU A 71 -3.99 -21.55 3.61
N VAL A 72 -3.96 -22.10 4.83
CA VAL A 72 -3.74 -21.33 6.07
C VAL A 72 -2.34 -20.68 6.06
N GLY A 73 -1.32 -21.42 5.60
CA GLY A 73 0.03 -20.88 5.42
C GLY A 73 0.06 -19.69 4.47
N VAL A 74 -0.48 -19.85 3.26
CA VAL A 74 -0.57 -18.77 2.24
C VAL A 74 -1.34 -17.56 2.78
N ALA A 75 -2.47 -17.78 3.46
CA ALA A 75 -3.25 -16.69 4.05
C ALA A 75 -2.47 -15.91 5.11
N ARG A 76 -1.68 -16.61 5.94
CA ARG A 76 -0.80 -16.00 6.94
C ARG A 76 0.31 -15.17 6.28
N ASP A 77 0.93 -15.69 5.24
CA ASP A 77 2.03 -14.98 4.55
C ASP A 77 1.51 -13.72 3.85
N ILE A 78 0.34 -13.78 3.21
CA ILE A 78 -0.33 -12.60 2.62
C ILE A 78 -0.62 -11.56 3.71
N ALA A 79 -1.10 -11.97 4.88
CA ALA A 79 -1.37 -11.05 5.99
C ALA A 79 -0.10 -10.34 6.48
N MET A 80 1.02 -11.08 6.59
CA MET A 80 2.32 -10.51 6.96
C MET A 80 2.83 -9.51 5.91
N GLN A 81 2.67 -9.81 4.63
CA GLN A 81 3.05 -8.90 3.54
C GLN A 81 2.23 -7.61 3.54
N ARG A 82 0.92 -7.72 3.80
CA ARG A 82 0.04 -6.56 3.95
C ARG A 82 0.50 -5.67 5.10
N GLU A 83 0.86 -6.25 6.24
CA GLU A 83 1.37 -5.49 7.39
C GLU A 83 2.71 -4.80 7.08
N ALA A 84 3.61 -5.47 6.37
CA ALA A 84 4.88 -4.88 5.93
C ALA A 84 4.66 -3.68 4.99
N LEU A 85 3.73 -3.80 4.04
CA LEU A 85 3.34 -2.72 3.12
C LEU A 85 2.74 -1.52 3.87
N LEU A 86 1.83 -1.77 4.81
CA LEU A 86 1.20 -0.71 5.63
C LEU A 86 2.22 0.04 6.49
N ARG A 87 3.20 -0.67 7.07
CA ARG A 87 4.29 -0.03 7.83
C ARG A 87 5.17 0.83 6.91
N ARG A 88 5.45 0.36 5.70
CA ARG A 88 6.26 1.11 4.72
C ARG A 88 5.51 2.33 4.20
N SER A 89 4.20 2.26 3.96
CA SER A 89 3.40 3.42 3.55
C SER A 89 3.36 4.49 4.63
N ALA A 90 3.20 4.11 5.90
CA ALA A 90 3.25 5.06 7.01
C ALA A 90 4.61 5.75 7.16
N MET A 91 5.71 5.02 6.91
CA MET A 91 7.07 5.59 6.90
C MET A 91 7.28 6.56 5.74
N VAL A 92 6.78 6.23 4.54
CA VAL A 92 6.83 7.12 3.37
C VAL A 92 6.02 8.39 3.62
N GLU A 93 4.81 8.27 4.18
CA GLU A 93 3.96 9.42 4.50
C GLU A 93 4.64 10.37 5.52
N ARG A 94 5.27 9.81 6.56
CA ARG A 94 6.05 10.58 7.54
C ARG A 94 7.28 11.25 6.88
N SER A 95 7.96 10.55 5.98
CA SER A 95 9.09 11.12 5.23
C SER A 95 8.64 12.24 4.30
N LEU A 96 7.51 12.09 3.63
CA LEU A 96 6.90 13.13 2.78
C LEU A 96 6.51 14.36 3.60
N GLN A 97 5.92 14.19 4.79
CA GLN A 97 5.63 15.30 5.71
C GLN A 97 6.89 16.02 6.19
N SER A 98 8.04 15.33 6.27
CA SER A 98 9.32 15.95 6.61
C SER A 98 9.96 16.71 5.43
N LEU A 99 9.73 16.26 4.20
CA LEU A 99 10.32 16.85 2.99
C LEU A 99 9.45 17.97 2.41
N VAL A 100 8.13 17.86 2.56
CA VAL A 100 7.16 18.88 2.20
C VAL A 100 6.71 19.55 3.50
N PRO A 101 7.37 20.64 3.94
CA PRO A 101 6.82 21.42 5.03
C PRO A 101 5.41 21.83 4.62
N GLN A 102 4.42 21.49 5.45
CA GLN A 102 3.05 21.91 5.22
C GLN A 102 3.07 23.43 4.99
N GLN A 103 2.61 23.86 3.82
CA GLN A 103 2.51 25.29 3.44
C GLN A 103 1.58 26.10 4.37
N GLY A 104 1.10 25.50 5.47
CA GLY A 104 0.34 26.12 6.55
C GLY A 104 1.18 26.81 7.64
N GLN A 105 2.51 26.68 7.66
CA GLN A 105 3.34 27.63 8.41
C GLN A 105 3.58 28.87 7.55
N ALA A 106 2.52 29.65 7.48
CA ALA A 106 2.51 31.03 7.06
C ALA A 106 3.79 31.75 7.54
N SER A 107 4.45 32.43 6.61
CA SER A 107 4.81 33.83 6.84
C SER A 107 5.57 34.12 8.17
N THR A 108 6.53 33.29 8.59
CA THR A 108 7.31 33.64 9.80
C THR A 108 8.16 34.90 9.57
N TYR A 109 8.44 35.25 8.31
CA TYR A 109 9.20 36.45 7.93
C TYR A 109 8.40 37.56 7.23
N THR A 110 7.18 37.31 6.75
CA THR A 110 6.36 38.35 6.08
C THR A 110 5.54 39.22 7.05
N GLY A 111 5.60 38.96 8.36
CA GLY A 111 4.98 39.81 9.40
C GLY A 111 5.86 40.96 9.92
N ALA A 112 7.18 40.93 9.70
CA ALA A 112 8.09 41.94 10.24
C ALA A 112 8.31 43.15 9.28
N LEU A 113 8.05 42.99 7.98
CA LEU A 113 8.25 44.04 6.98
C LEU A 113 6.99 44.90 6.74
N GLY A 114 5.82 44.49 7.25
CA GLY A 114 4.55 45.22 7.08
C GLY A 114 4.26 46.28 8.14
N ARG A 115 5.05 46.39 9.22
CA ARG A 115 4.80 47.35 10.32
C ARG A 115 5.45 48.73 10.13
N TYR A 116 6.29 48.89 9.11
CA TYR A 116 6.97 50.16 8.80
C TYR A 116 6.68 50.71 7.40
N GLY A 117 5.72 50.14 6.65
CA GLY A 117 5.37 50.61 5.32
C GLY A 117 3.91 50.36 4.96
N GLY A 118 3.00 51.21 5.44
CA GLY A 118 1.58 51.19 5.06
C GLY A 118 0.79 52.37 5.64
N PRO A 119 -0.28 52.86 4.98
CA PRO A 119 -0.48 54.29 4.71
C PRO A 119 -1.54 54.96 5.61
N ALA A 120 -1.13 55.90 6.47
CA ALA A 120 -2.05 56.88 7.08
C ALA A 120 -1.28 57.94 7.90
N ALA A 121 -0.82 59.02 7.26
CA ALA A 121 -0.59 60.32 7.91
C ALA A 121 -0.34 61.44 6.87
N ALA A 122 -1.17 61.53 5.82
CA ALA A 122 -1.28 62.76 5.04
C ALA A 122 -2.33 63.67 5.70
N ALA A 123 -2.00 64.18 6.89
CA ALA A 123 -2.80 65.20 7.56
C ALA A 123 -1.88 66.16 8.31
N GLY A 124 -1.70 67.35 7.73
CA GLY A 124 -1.29 68.54 8.46
C GLY A 124 0.06 69.14 8.08
N ALA A 125 -0.01 70.43 7.75
CA ALA A 125 1.04 71.45 7.91
C ALA A 125 1.91 71.80 6.69
N PHE A 126 1.29 72.41 5.67
CA PHE A 126 1.93 73.54 5.01
C PHE A 126 1.58 74.84 5.76
N ARG A 127 2.53 75.37 6.51
CA ARG A 127 2.62 76.81 6.82
C ARG A 127 4.01 77.28 6.38
N ARG A 128 4.06 78.10 5.35
CA ARG A 128 5.21 78.97 5.04
C ARG A 128 4.83 80.39 5.46
N PHE A 129 5.68 80.99 6.29
CA PHE A 129 5.98 82.42 6.26
C PHE A 129 7.29 82.56 5.49
#